data_AF-B1L8K7-F1
#
_entry.id   AF-B1L8K7-F1
#
_cell.length_a   1.000
_cell.length_b   1.000
_cell.length_c   1.000
_cell.angle_alpha   90.00
_cell.angle_beta   90.00
_cell.angle_gamma   90.00
#
_symmetry.space_group_name_H-M   'P 1'
#
loop_
_entity.id
_entity.type
_entity.pdbx_description
1 polymer ?
#
loop_
_entity_poly.entity_id
_entity_poly.type
_entity_poly.pdbx_seq_one_letter_code
_entity_poly.pdbx_strand_id
1 'polypeptide(L)'
;MAYVKERIYESMFIIAPNVPEEEREKLVERVKGIIEERVKGKIDKVERMGMRKFAYEIKKFSEGDYTVIYFRCDGQHLQELENFYRITPEIIRWQTFRRFDLEKKERKAQREKAAAEAIESSEGGSEA
;
A
#
# COMPACT_ATOMS: atom_id res chain seq x y z
N MET A 1 24.72 -9.08 7.44
CA MET A 1 23.64 -8.06 7.43
C MET A 1 22.96 -8.14 6.07
N ALA A 2 21.77 -8.74 5.98
CA ALA A 2 21.03 -8.72 4.72
C ALA A 2 20.58 -7.27 4.47
N TYR A 3 20.90 -6.72 3.29
CA TYR A 3 20.35 -5.45 2.87
C TYR A 3 18.82 -5.61 2.77
N VAL A 4 18.10 -5.06 3.75
CA VAL A 4 16.64 -5.06 3.73
C VAL A 4 16.21 -3.95 2.78
N LYS A 5 16.08 -4.31 1.50
CA LYS A 5 15.50 -3.41 0.52
C LYS A 5 14.02 -3.24 0.86
N GLU A 6 13.62 -2.03 1.24
CA GLU A 6 12.21 -1.68 1.36
C GLU A 6 11.53 -1.87 -0.01
N ARG A 7 10.49 -2.70 -0.02
CA ARG A 7 9.69 -3.00 -1.20
C ARG A 7 8.37 -2.26 -1.09
N ILE A 8 7.89 -1.74 -2.21
CA ILE A 8 6.61 -1.04 -2.26
C ILE A 8 5.53 -2.07 -2.60
N TYR A 9 4.49 -2.11 -1.79
CA TYR A 9 3.30 -2.92 -2.01
C TYR A 9 2.08 -2.05 -2.17
N GLU A 10 1.12 -2.58 -2.89
CA GLU A 10 -0.24 -2.10 -2.98
C GLU A 10 -1.17 -3.21 -2.49
N SER A 11 -2.07 -2.91 -1.55
CA SER A 11 -3.16 -3.82 -1.18
C SER A 11 -4.49 -3.17 -1.47
N MET A 12 -5.26 -3.77 -2.39
CA MET A 12 -6.64 -3.40 -2.65
C MET A 12 -7.56 -4.40 -1.95
N PHE A 13 -8.55 -3.90 -1.22
CA PHE A 13 -9.58 -4.74 -0.61
C PHE A 13 -10.96 -4.11 -0.76
N ILE A 14 -11.97 -4.98 -0.72
CA ILE A 14 -13.38 -4.66 -0.92
C ILE A 14 -14.15 -5.09 0.31
N ILE A 15 -14.86 -4.16 0.94
CA ILE A 15 -15.74 -4.42 2.07
C ILE A 15 -17.17 -4.62 1.56
N ALA A 16 -17.89 -5.59 2.15
CA ALA A 16 -19.27 -5.88 1.79
C ALA A 16 -20.17 -4.64 1.97
N PRO A 17 -21.14 -4.42 1.08
CA PRO A 17 -21.97 -3.21 1.09
C PRO A 17 -23.01 -3.20 2.22
N ASN A 18 -23.33 -4.36 2.78
CA ASN A 18 -24.24 -4.50 3.92
C ASN A 18 -23.59 -4.16 5.26
N VAL A 19 -22.27 -3.95 5.31
CA VAL A 19 -21.56 -3.49 6.51
C VAL A 19 -21.82 -1.98 6.67
N PRO A 20 -22.29 -1.52 7.84
CA PRO A 20 -22.51 -0.09 8.11
C PRO A 20 -21.26 0.75 7.86
N GLU A 21 -21.43 2.00 7.41
CA GLU A 21 -20.31 2.87 7.04
C GLU A 21 -19.27 3.04 8.16
N GLU A 22 -19.70 3.27 9.39
CA GLU A 22 -18.81 3.37 10.55
C GLU A 22 -17.97 2.10 10.76
N GLU A 23 -18.53 0.94 10.50
CA GLU A 23 -17.82 -0.34 10.62
C GLU A 23 -16.86 -0.55 9.45
N ARG A 24 -17.19 -0.06 8.24
CA ARG A 24 -16.27 -0.06 7.09
C ARG A 24 -15.05 0.81 7.38
N GLU A 25 -15.23 2.00 7.93
CA GLU A 25 -14.11 2.87 8.32
C GLU A 25 -13.26 2.23 9.43
N LYS A 26 -13.88 1.61 10.45
CA LYS A 26 -13.16 0.83 11.47
C LYS A 26 -12.36 -0.32 10.86
N LEU A 27 -12.89 -1.01 9.85
CA LEU A 27 -12.17 -2.07 9.15
C LEU A 27 -10.97 -1.53 8.38
N VAL A 28 -11.09 -0.37 7.73
CA VAL A 28 -9.94 0.29 7.09
C VAL A 28 -8.85 0.61 8.11
N GLU A 29 -9.22 1.19 9.26
CA GLU A 29 -8.25 1.48 10.33
C GLU A 29 -7.61 0.21 10.90
N ARG A 30 -8.36 -0.89 11.04
CA ARG A 30 -7.78 -2.19 11.42
C ARG A 30 -6.78 -2.69 10.38
N VAL A 31 -7.08 -2.57 9.09
CA VAL A 31 -6.14 -2.97 8.02
C VAL A 31 -4.86 -2.14 8.10
N LYS A 32 -4.96 -0.82 8.33
CA LYS A 32 -3.81 0.06 8.55
C LYS A 32 -2.97 -0.40 9.75
N GLY A 33 -3.62 -0.66 10.88
CA GLY A 33 -2.95 -1.17 12.08
C GLY A 33 -2.24 -2.50 11.85
N ILE A 34 -2.84 -3.45 11.10
CA ILE A 34 -2.17 -4.71 10.74
C ILE A 34 -0.92 -4.48 9.89
N ILE A 35 -0.98 -3.54 8.94
CA ILE A 35 0.19 -3.17 8.11
C ILE A 35 1.31 -2.60 8.99
N GLU A 36 1.00 -1.67 9.88
CA GLU A 36 2.01 -0.99 10.69
C GLU A 36 2.58 -1.91 11.78
N GLU A 37 1.72 -2.62 12.51
CA GLU A 37 2.10 -3.38 13.71
C GLU A 37 2.62 -4.79 13.38
N ARG A 38 1.96 -5.49 12.45
CA ARG A 38 2.26 -6.91 12.17
C ARG A 38 3.13 -7.10 10.95
N VAL A 39 2.81 -6.40 9.85
CA VAL A 39 3.64 -6.42 8.64
C VAL A 39 4.92 -5.60 8.84
N LYS A 40 4.97 -4.73 9.86
CA LYS A 40 6.06 -3.76 10.09
C LYS A 40 6.27 -2.85 8.88
N GLY A 41 5.16 -2.47 8.26
CA GLY A 41 5.13 -1.64 7.07
C GLY A 41 4.93 -0.17 7.41
N LYS A 42 5.43 0.71 6.54
CA LYS A 42 5.13 2.14 6.57
C LYS A 42 4.11 2.45 5.49
N ILE A 43 2.97 3.03 5.87
CA ILE A 43 1.93 3.43 4.92
C ILE A 43 2.36 4.73 4.23
N ASP A 44 2.36 4.72 2.89
CA ASP A 44 2.67 5.88 2.06
C ASP A 44 1.40 6.63 1.65
N LYS A 45 0.35 5.89 1.29
CA LYS A 45 -0.91 6.44 0.78
C LYS A 45 -2.07 5.50 1.05
N VAL A 46 -3.20 6.06 1.48
CA VAL A 46 -4.50 5.38 1.53
C VAL A 46 -5.44 6.06 0.54
N GLU A 47 -6.09 5.28 -0.31
CA GLU A 47 -7.07 5.74 -1.28
C GLU A 47 -8.41 5.07 -1.01
N ARG A 48 -9.35 5.84 -0.43
CA ARG A 48 -10.75 5.43 -0.26
C ARG A 48 -11.50 5.69 -1.57
N MET A 49 -11.86 4.63 -2.27
CA MET A 49 -12.51 4.70 -3.57
C MET A 49 -14.05 4.64 -3.47
N GLY A 50 -14.57 4.27 -2.29
CA GLY A 50 -15.99 4.21 -1.96
C GLY A 50 -16.72 3.05 -2.62
N MET A 51 -18.06 3.13 -2.59
CA MET A 51 -18.94 2.12 -3.16
C MET A 51 -18.83 2.06 -4.68
N ARG A 52 -18.57 0.88 -5.24
CA ARG A 52 -18.52 0.66 -6.69
C ARG A 52 -19.24 -0.62 -7.08
N LYS A 53 -19.94 -0.56 -8.21
CA LYS A 53 -20.63 -1.70 -8.80
C LYS A 53 -19.65 -2.66 -9.47
N PHE A 54 -19.88 -3.94 -9.30
CA PHE A 54 -19.12 -5.00 -9.96
C PHE A 54 -19.72 -5.35 -11.32
N ALA A 55 -18.90 -5.91 -12.21
CA ALA A 55 -19.38 -6.48 -13.47
C ALA A 55 -20.10 -7.84 -13.27
N TYR A 56 -19.78 -8.53 -12.18
CA TYR A 56 -20.40 -9.79 -11.76
C TYR A 56 -20.47 -9.84 -10.24
N GLU A 57 -21.37 -10.66 -9.70
CA GLU A 57 -21.56 -10.73 -8.25
C GLU A 57 -20.35 -11.35 -7.54
N ILE A 58 -19.92 -10.72 -6.44
CA ILE A 58 -18.88 -11.24 -5.55
C ILE A 58 -19.52 -11.57 -4.22
N LYS A 59 -19.45 -12.84 -3.81
CA LYS A 59 -20.15 -13.34 -2.60
C LYS A 59 -21.64 -12.92 -2.54
N LYS A 60 -22.34 -12.92 -3.69
CA LYS A 60 -23.76 -12.51 -3.86
C LYS A 60 -24.03 -11.01 -3.71
N PHE A 61 -23.00 -10.17 -3.68
CA PHE A 61 -23.14 -8.71 -3.73
C PHE A 61 -22.84 -8.20 -5.13
N SER A 62 -23.56 -7.17 -5.56
CA SER A 62 -23.39 -6.49 -6.85
C SER A 62 -22.54 -5.21 -6.76
N GLU A 63 -22.18 -4.79 -5.55
CA GLU A 63 -21.29 -3.66 -5.26
C GLU A 63 -20.51 -3.87 -3.96
N GLY A 64 -19.50 -3.03 -3.71
CA GLY A 64 -18.74 -3.03 -2.47
C GLY A 64 -17.86 -1.78 -2.32
N ASP A 65 -17.39 -1.53 -1.10
CA ASP A 65 -16.57 -0.37 -0.75
C ASP A 65 -15.09 -0.68 -0.96
N TYR A 66 -14.44 0.04 -1.87
CA TYR A 66 -13.05 -0.18 -2.27
C TYR A 66 -12.09 0.70 -1.49
N THR A 67 -10.99 0.09 -1.03
CA THR A 67 -9.82 0.80 -0.52
C THR A 67 -8.55 0.25 -1.14
N VAL A 68 -7.62 1.14 -1.49
CA VAL A 68 -6.26 0.79 -1.88
C VAL A 68 -5.28 1.42 -0.89
N ILE A 69 -4.34 0.62 -0.38
CA ILE A 69 -3.27 1.09 0.51
C ILE A 69 -1.92 0.80 -0.12
N TYR A 70 -1.11 1.84 -0.25
CA TYR A 70 0.29 1.76 -0.64
C TYR A 70 1.16 1.81 0.60
N PHE A 71 2.06 0.85 0.74
CA PHE A 71 2.95 0.77 1.91
C PHE A 71 4.29 0.13 1.56
N ARG A 72 5.29 0.37 2.40
CA ARG A 72 6.63 -0.17 2.29
C ARG A 72 6.90 -1.16 3.39
N CYS A 73 7.45 -2.33 3.07
CA CYS A 73 7.95 -3.27 4.06
C CYS A 73 9.08 -4.13 3.46
N ASP A 74 9.71 -4.93 4.31
CA ASP A 74 10.70 -5.93 3.88
C ASP A 74 10.08 -7.11 3.12
N GLY A 75 8.77 -7.31 3.29
CA GLY A 75 7.98 -8.42 2.74
C GLY A 75 8.08 -9.73 3.52
N GLN A 76 8.78 -9.78 4.66
CA GLN A 76 8.90 -10.99 5.49
C GLN A 76 7.59 -11.31 6.21
N HIS A 77 6.85 -10.28 6.60
CA HIS A 77 5.63 -10.41 7.39
C HIS A 77 4.35 -10.11 6.60
N LEU A 78 4.42 -10.09 5.26
CA LEU A 78 3.28 -9.75 4.40
C LEU A 78 2.09 -10.72 4.59
N GLN A 79 2.36 -11.97 4.94
CA GLN A 79 1.33 -12.98 5.18
C GLN A 79 0.38 -12.62 6.33
N GLU A 80 0.81 -11.82 7.31
CA GLU A 80 -0.07 -11.36 8.41
C GLU A 80 -1.27 -10.57 7.89
N LEU A 81 -1.06 -9.77 6.84
CA LEU A 81 -2.13 -9.03 6.17
C LEU A 81 -3.10 -9.98 5.44
N GLU A 82 -2.58 -10.97 4.71
CA GLU A 82 -3.42 -11.97 4.05
C GLU A 82 -4.23 -12.81 5.06
N ASN A 83 -3.62 -13.18 6.17
CA ASN A 83 -4.29 -13.93 7.23
C ASN A 83 -5.43 -13.11 7.83
N PHE A 84 -5.20 -11.81 8.11
CA PHE A 84 -6.25 -10.90 8.56
C PHE A 84 -7.42 -10.86 7.57
N TYR A 85 -7.16 -10.73 6.26
CA TYR A 85 -8.22 -10.74 5.26
C TYR A 85 -8.99 -12.06 5.22
N ARG A 86 -8.30 -13.20 5.34
CA ARG A 86 -8.95 -14.53 5.34
C ARG A 86 -9.91 -14.74 6.51
N ILE A 87 -9.60 -14.19 7.69
CA ILE A 87 -10.42 -14.35 8.90
C ILE A 87 -11.46 -13.24 9.09
N THR A 88 -11.52 -12.26 8.18
CA THR A 88 -12.43 -11.10 8.24
C THR A 88 -13.49 -11.21 7.14
N PRO A 89 -14.63 -11.88 7.38
CA PRO A 89 -15.60 -12.20 6.33
C PRO A 89 -16.23 -10.97 5.66
N GLU A 90 -16.26 -9.83 6.36
CA GLU A 90 -16.71 -8.52 5.87
C GLU A 90 -15.86 -8.03 4.70
N ILE A 91 -14.59 -8.46 4.62
CA ILE A 91 -13.72 -8.22 3.47
C ILE A 91 -13.99 -9.35 2.46
N ILE A 92 -14.68 -9.00 1.39
CA ILE A 92 -15.21 -9.99 0.43
C ILE A 92 -14.20 -10.35 -0.65
N ARG A 93 -13.21 -9.48 -0.89
CA ARG A 93 -12.12 -9.70 -1.82
C ARG A 93 -10.95 -8.80 -1.48
N TRP A 94 -9.73 -9.30 -1.70
CA TRP A 94 -8.51 -8.53 -1.58
C TRP A 94 -7.49 -9.00 -2.60
N GLN A 95 -6.55 -8.14 -2.96
CA GLN A 95 -5.37 -8.46 -3.75
C GLN A 95 -4.21 -7.60 -3.28
N THR A 96 -3.06 -8.21 -3.07
CA THR A 96 -1.84 -7.52 -2.66
C THR A 96 -0.77 -7.76 -3.73
N PHE A 97 -0.19 -6.67 -4.23
CA PHE A 97 0.78 -6.67 -5.31
C PHE A 97 2.05 -5.94 -4.90
N ARG A 98 3.20 -6.42 -5.38
CA ARG A 98 4.45 -5.66 -5.30
C ARG A 98 4.56 -4.69 -6.47
N ARG A 99 4.80 -3.42 -6.18
CA ARG A 99 4.88 -2.31 -7.15
C ARG A 99 6.32 -2.06 -7.59
N PHE A 100 6.85 -2.97 -8.40
CA PHE A 100 8.20 -2.86 -8.99
C PHE A 100 8.40 -1.59 -9.83
N ASP A 101 7.32 -1.12 -10.45
CA ASP A 101 7.26 0.11 -11.25
C ASP A 101 7.52 1.35 -10.39
N LEU A 102 6.90 1.44 -9.22
CA LEU A 102 7.13 2.51 -8.25
C LEU A 102 8.56 2.45 -7.69
N GLU A 103 9.04 1.24 -7.36
CA GLU A 103 10.43 1.07 -6.91
C GLU A 103 11.45 1.52 -7.96
N LYS A 104 11.15 1.30 -9.26
CA LYS A 104 12.02 1.73 -10.37
C LYS A 104 11.99 3.24 -10.54
N LYS A 105 10.82 3.86 -10.44
CA LYS A 105 10.64 5.31 -10.54
C LYS A 105 11.43 6.05 -9.45
N GLU A 106 11.41 5.55 -8.22
CA GLU A 106 12.14 6.16 -7.11
C GLU A 106 13.65 6.03 -7.23
N ARG A 107 14.15 4.86 -7.65
CA ARG A 107 15.59 4.71 -7.91
C ARG A 107 16.08 5.66 -9.00
N LYS A 108 15.26 5.89 -10.04
CA LYS A 108 15.57 6.86 -11.10
C LYS A 108 15.61 8.28 -10.52
N ALA A 109 14.58 8.69 -9.77
CA ALA A 109 14.51 10.01 -9.16
C ALA A 109 15.67 10.27 -8.17
N GLN A 110 16.04 9.27 -7.36
CA GLN A 110 17.19 9.36 -6.44
C GLN A 110 18.51 9.53 -7.19
N ARG A 111 18.70 8.81 -8.30
CA ARG A 111 19.90 8.93 -9.13
C ARG A 111 19.99 10.31 -9.81
N GLU A 112 18.88 10.82 -10.31
CA GLU A 112 18.82 12.15 -10.92
C GLU A 112 19.09 13.26 -9.89
N LYS A 113 18.52 13.14 -8.69
CA LYS A 113 18.77 14.05 -7.59
C LYS A 113 20.24 14.03 -7.15
N ALA A 114 20.81 12.84 -6.94
CA ALA A 114 22.22 12.72 -6.56
C ALA A 114 23.18 13.26 -7.63
N ALA A 115 22.83 13.13 -8.92
CA ALA A 115 23.61 13.71 -10.01
C ALA A 115 23.52 15.25 -10.01
N ALA A 116 22.34 15.82 -9.76
CA ALA A 116 22.17 17.27 -9.66
C ALA A 116 22.94 17.85 -8.45
N GLU A 117 22.84 17.22 -7.27
CA GLU A 117 23.56 17.63 -6.07
C GLU A 117 25.10 17.54 -6.25
N ALA A 118 25.58 16.53 -6.98
CA ALA A 118 27.01 16.40 -7.30
C ALA A 118 27.49 17.53 -8.23
N ILE A 119 26.70 17.93 -9.22
CA ILE A 119 27.02 19.05 -10.12
C ILE A 119 27.06 20.36 -9.34
N GLU A 120 26.04 20.64 -8.52
CA GLU A 120 25.96 21.85 -7.70
C GLU A 120 27.13 21.95 -6.71
N SER A 121 27.53 20.83 -6.09
CA SER A 121 28.71 20.79 -5.21
C SER A 121 30.04 21.06 -5.93
N SER A 122 30.11 20.79 -7.23
CA SER A 122 31.30 21.06 -8.04
C SER A 122 31.39 22.50 -8.53
N GLU A 123 30.25 23.17 -8.73
CA GLU A 123 30.18 24.58 -9.14
C GLU A 123 30.33 25.53 -7.94
N GLY A 124 29.81 25.16 -6.76
CA GLY A 124 29.94 25.96 -5.53
C GLY A 124 31.36 26.02 -4.94
N GLY A 125 32.32 25.27 -5.48
CA GLY A 125 33.72 25.30 -5.06
C GLY A 125 34.60 26.34 -5.76
N SER A 126 34.05 27.13 -6.70
CA SER A 126 34.83 28.05 -7.54
C SER A 126 34.85 29.51 -7.06
N GLU A 127 34.18 29.87 -5.97
CA GLU A 127 34.24 31.22 -5.38
C GLU A 127 35.07 31.20 -4.08
N ALA A 128 36.40 31.13 -4.22
CA ALA A 128 37.35 31.47 -3.17
C ALA A 128 38.60 32.13 -3.77
#